data_AF-A0A840PEZ2-F1
#
_entry.id   AF-A0A840PEZ2-F1
#
_cell.length_a   1.000
_cell.length_b   1.000
_cell.length_c   1.000
_cell.angle_alpha   90.00
_cell.angle_beta   90.00
_cell.angle_gamma   90.00
#
_symmetry.space_group_name_H-M   'P 1'
#
loop_
_entity.id
_entity.type
_entity.pdbx_description
1 polymer ?
#
loop_
_entity_poly.entity_id
_entity_poly.type
_entity_poly.pdbx_seq_one_letter_code
_entity_poly.pdbx_strand_id
1 'polypeptide(L)'
;MERRLCQVCARTAYAQGRIWWLLPRRESEASLADARPWTTTPPTCRSCIRLAMEECPILHRDGAVTASVLDVTVYALTGDMFRPNRAEPIEWGVAVPLGWAQALRNLRATQLGVLLIDLREEVIT
;
A
#
# COMPACT_ATOMS: atom_id res chain seq x y z
N MET A 1 -3.80 1.68 -7.73
CA MET A 1 -2.47 2.31 -7.56
C MET A 1 -1.75 2.55 -8.88
N GLU A 2 -1.96 1.73 -9.90
CA GLU A 2 -1.34 1.88 -11.25
C GLU A 2 -1.57 3.26 -11.90
N ARG A 3 -2.72 3.88 -11.66
CA ARG A 3 -3.04 5.22 -12.17
C ARG A 3 -2.35 6.37 -11.41
N ARG A 4 -1.54 6.04 -10.38
CA ARG A 4 -0.76 7.00 -9.58
C ARG A 4 -1.61 8.12 -8.98
N LEU A 5 -2.87 7.82 -8.63
CA LEU A 5 -3.81 8.81 -8.09
C LEU A 5 -3.71 8.89 -6.57
N CYS A 6 -3.85 10.12 -6.06
CA CYS A 6 -3.95 10.40 -4.64
C CYS A 6 -5.26 9.87 -4.07
N GLN A 7 -5.19 9.12 -2.98
CA GLN A 7 -6.37 8.58 -2.29
C GLN A 7 -7.30 9.65 -1.71
N VAL A 8 -6.79 10.85 -1.44
CA VAL A 8 -7.54 11.94 -0.80
C VAL A 8 -8.31 12.76 -1.84
N CYS A 9 -7.61 13.23 -2.88
CA CYS A 9 -8.20 14.19 -3.85
C CYS A 9 -8.40 13.62 -5.26
N ALA A 10 -8.07 12.35 -5.49
CA ALA A 10 -8.12 11.68 -6.80
C ALA A 10 -7.29 12.32 -7.93
N ARG A 11 -6.53 13.39 -7.67
CA ARG A 11 -5.53 13.95 -8.62
C ARG A 11 -4.25 13.12 -8.61
N THR A 12 -3.36 13.34 -9.57
CA THR A 12 -2.09 12.63 -9.63
C THR A 12 -1.24 12.85 -8.37
N ALA A 13 -0.68 11.78 -7.83
CA ALA A 13 0.35 11.79 -6.81
C ALA A 13 1.76 11.81 -7.43
N TYR A 14 1.87 11.81 -8.76
CA TYR A 14 3.13 11.95 -9.46
C TYR A 14 3.56 13.41 -9.53
N ALA A 15 4.73 13.72 -8.99
CA ALA A 15 5.34 15.04 -9.02
C ALA A 15 6.86 14.92 -8.97
N GLN A 16 7.55 15.79 -9.71
CA GLN A 16 9.04 15.84 -9.72
C GLN A 16 9.67 14.49 -10.09
N GLY A 17 9.08 13.77 -11.04
CA GLY A 17 9.62 12.50 -11.53
C GLY A 17 9.27 11.28 -10.67
N ARG A 18 8.56 11.44 -9.55
CA ARG A 18 8.32 10.39 -8.55
C ARG A 18 6.86 10.37 -8.10
N ILE A 19 6.40 9.23 -7.62
CA ILE A 19 5.06 9.07 -7.06
C ILE A 19 5.14 9.21 -5.54
N TRP A 20 4.32 10.08 -4.97
CA TRP A 20 4.32 10.38 -3.54
C TRP A 20 3.40 9.48 -2.73
N TRP A 21 3.84 9.17 -1.52
CA TRP A 21 3.16 8.33 -0.56
C TRP A 21 3.22 8.90 0.85
N LEU A 22 2.21 8.55 1.63
CA LEU A 22 2.20 8.70 3.07
C LEU A 22 1.92 7.33 3.66
N LEU A 23 2.96 6.69 4.21
CA LEU A 23 2.88 5.32 4.73
C LEU A 23 2.72 5.37 6.25
N PRO A 24 1.84 4.55 6.85
CA PRO A 24 1.89 4.26 8.28
C PRO A 24 3.31 3.82 8.68
N ARG A 25 3.81 4.29 9.83
CA ARG A 25 5.22 4.07 10.22
C ARG A 25 5.63 2.61 10.22
N ARG A 26 4.80 1.74 10.83
CA ARG A 26 5.03 0.29 10.89
C ARG A 26 5.10 -0.35 9.50
N GLU A 27 4.25 0.09 8.58
CA GLU A 27 4.26 -0.40 7.19
C GLU A 27 5.53 0.06 6.46
N SER A 28 5.96 1.30 6.67
CA SER A 28 7.21 1.83 6.12
C SER A 28 8.42 1.05 6.62
N GLU A 29 8.52 0.83 7.93
CA GLU A 29 9.61 0.06 8.55
C GLU A 29 9.67 -1.37 8.01
N ALA A 30 8.52 -2.05 7.92
CA ALA A 30 8.43 -3.39 7.36
C ALA A 30 8.83 -3.41 5.86
N SER A 31 8.37 -2.43 5.09
CA SER A 31 8.68 -2.32 3.66
C SER A 31 10.17 -2.07 3.41
N LEU A 32 10.80 -1.20 4.19
CA LEU A 32 12.23 -0.88 4.08
C LEU A 32 13.13 -2.05 4.51
N ALA A 33 12.65 -2.91 5.41
CA ALA A 33 13.35 -4.12 5.80
C ALA A 33 13.19 -5.28 4.80
N ASP A 34 12.24 -5.20 3.87
CA ASP A 34 12.01 -6.22 2.84
C ASP A 34 12.98 -6.02 1.65
N ALA A 35 13.53 -7.12 1.13
CA ALA A 35 14.31 -7.10 -0.11
C ALA A 35 13.46 -6.65 -1.32
N ARG A 36 12.13 -6.75 -1.21
CA ARG A 36 11.15 -6.30 -2.20
C ARG A 36 10.06 -5.48 -1.51
N PRO A 37 10.32 -4.19 -1.21
CA PRO A 37 9.37 -3.31 -0.54
C PRO A 37 8.03 -3.28 -1.27
N TRP A 38 6.93 -3.44 -0.55
CA TRP A 38 5.59 -3.44 -1.13
C TRP A 38 4.57 -2.89 -0.14
N THR A 39 3.44 -2.40 -0.66
CA THR A 39 2.41 -1.74 0.14
C THR A 39 1.01 -2.03 -0.41
N THR A 40 0.01 -2.04 0.48
CA THR A 40 -1.40 -1.93 0.11
C THR A 40 -1.94 -0.51 0.28
N THR A 41 -1.19 0.36 0.95
CA THR A 41 -1.55 1.75 1.15
C THR A 41 -1.49 2.49 -0.18
N PRO A 42 -2.56 3.20 -0.60
CA PRO A 42 -2.57 3.92 -1.86
C PRO A 42 -1.75 5.23 -1.79
N PRO A 43 -1.34 5.80 -2.93
CA PRO A 43 -0.53 7.01 -2.98
C PRO A 43 -1.23 8.23 -2.36
N THR A 44 -0.43 9.17 -1.86
CA THR A 44 -0.89 10.47 -1.32
C THR A 44 -0.05 11.58 -1.92
N CYS A 45 -0.66 12.50 -2.67
CA CYS A 45 0.08 13.62 -3.28
C CYS A 45 0.58 14.61 -2.22
N ARG A 46 1.69 15.31 -2.52
CA ARG A 46 2.33 16.28 -1.62
C ARG A 46 1.35 17.26 -0.95
N SER A 47 0.44 17.84 -1.73
CA SER A 47 -0.53 18.83 -1.22
C SER A 47 -1.54 18.26 -0.22
N CYS A 48 -1.78 16.94 -0.25
CA CYS A 48 -2.74 16.28 0.63
C CYS A 48 -2.07 15.62 1.84
N ILE A 49 -0.74 15.55 1.92
CA ILE A 49 -0.07 14.82 3.00
C ILE A 49 -0.38 15.45 4.36
N ARG A 50 -0.25 16.79 4.48
CA ARG A 50 -0.54 17.47 5.74
C ARG A 50 -1.97 17.20 6.22
N LEU A 51 -2.95 17.34 5.32
CA LEU A 51 -4.35 17.05 5.64
C LEU A 51 -4.57 15.58 6.02
N ALA A 52 -3.97 14.64 5.29
CA ALA A 52 -4.08 13.22 5.59
C ALA A 52 -3.45 12.86 6.93
N MET A 53 -2.34 13.52 7.29
CA MET A 53 -1.78 13.41 8.63
C MET A 53 -2.80 13.95 9.63
N GLU A 54 -3.26 15.19 9.52
CA GLU A 54 -4.20 15.85 10.46
C GLU A 54 -5.52 15.07 10.68
N GLU A 55 -6.09 14.47 9.63
CA GLU A 55 -7.43 13.87 9.68
C GLU A 55 -7.44 12.34 9.88
N CYS A 56 -6.32 11.64 9.70
CA CYS A 56 -6.31 10.17 9.80
C CYS A 56 -5.92 9.69 11.21
N PRO A 57 -6.86 9.08 11.98
CA PRO A 57 -6.58 8.68 13.36
C PRO A 57 -5.49 7.61 13.48
N ILE A 58 -5.32 6.77 12.46
CA ILE A 58 -4.28 5.73 12.43
C ILE A 58 -2.91 6.38 12.28
N LEU A 59 -2.77 7.34 11.37
CA LEU A 59 -1.50 8.02 11.12
C LEU A 59 -1.07 8.90 12.31
N HIS A 60 -2.02 9.48 13.04
CA HIS A 60 -1.72 10.17 14.31
C HIS A 60 -1.18 9.24 15.38
N ARG A 61 -1.84 8.09 15.56
CA ARG A 61 -1.52 7.16 16.64
C ARG A 61 -0.20 6.44 16.42
N ASP A 62 0.01 5.95 15.21
CA ASP A 62 1.14 5.07 14.89
C ASP A 62 2.30 5.83 14.23
N GLY A 63 2.08 7.10 13.91
CA GLY A 63 2.99 7.91 13.10
C GLY A 63 2.92 7.56 11.61
N ALA A 64 3.52 8.43 10.82
CA ALA A 64 3.62 8.26 9.38
C ALA A 64 5.04 8.56 8.89
N VAL A 65 5.33 8.05 7.70
CA VAL A 65 6.55 8.34 6.93
C VAL A 65 6.09 8.87 5.59
N THR A 66 6.59 10.05 5.23
CA THR A 66 6.44 10.51 3.85
C THR A 66 7.48 9.80 3.02
N ALA A 67 7.07 9.27 1.87
CA ALA A 67 7.96 8.57 0.98
C ALA A 67 7.66 8.92 -0.48
N SER A 68 8.60 8.60 -1.36
CA SER A 68 8.43 8.65 -2.79
C SER A 68 9.03 7.43 -3.47
N VAL A 69 8.45 7.03 -4.59
CA VAL A 69 8.93 5.90 -5.41
C VAL A 69 9.09 6.32 -6.86
N LEU A 70 9.97 5.65 -7.59
CA LEU A 70 10.14 5.88 -9.02
C LEU A 70 8.93 5.33 -9.80
N ASP A 71 8.52 4.10 -9.48
CA ASP A 71 7.40 3.44 -10.13
C ASP A 71 6.81 2.33 -9.23
N VAL A 72 5.73 1.70 -9.70
CA VAL A 72 5.08 0.57 -9.01
C VAL A 72 4.76 -0.57 -9.96
N THR A 73 4.70 -1.79 -9.43
CA THR A 73 4.24 -2.98 -10.17
C THR A 73 3.30 -3.79 -9.31
N VAL A 74 2.21 -4.29 -9.88
CA VAL A 74 1.26 -5.13 -9.14
C VAL A 74 1.95 -6.39 -8.65
N TYR A 75 1.76 -6.71 -7.36
CA TYR A 75 2.55 -7.73 -6.68
C TYR A 75 1.70 -8.84 -6.07
N ALA A 76 0.73 -8.45 -5.25
CA ALA A 76 -0.03 -9.37 -4.41
C ALA A 76 -1.48 -8.89 -4.24
N LEU A 77 -2.34 -9.79 -3.79
CA LEU A 77 -3.66 -9.47 -3.26
C LEU A 77 -3.69 -9.77 -1.77
N THR A 78 -4.27 -8.88 -0.97
CA THR A 78 -4.56 -9.12 0.44
C THR A 78 -6.04 -9.40 0.61
N GLY A 79 -6.39 -10.36 1.47
CA GLY A 79 -7.79 -10.68 1.76
C GLY A 79 -7.95 -11.89 2.68
N ASP A 80 -9.14 -12.46 2.68
CA ASP A 80 -9.46 -13.60 3.54
C ASP A 80 -9.42 -14.90 2.74
N MET A 81 -8.75 -15.92 3.27
CA MET A 81 -8.58 -17.22 2.63
C MET A 81 -9.72 -18.17 3.01
N PHE A 82 -10.32 -18.81 2.02
CA PHE A 82 -11.40 -19.77 2.20
C PHE A 82 -10.99 -21.18 1.77
N ARG A 83 -11.83 -22.16 2.10
CA ARG A 83 -11.80 -23.47 1.45
C ARG A 83 -13.14 -23.72 0.76
N PRO A 84 -13.16 -24.49 -0.33
CA PRO A 84 -14.40 -24.96 -0.90
C PRO A 84 -15.30 -25.58 0.18
N ASN A 85 -16.59 -25.25 0.13
CA ASN A 85 -17.61 -25.73 1.07
C ASN A 85 -17.43 -25.30 2.54
N ARG A 86 -16.68 -24.21 2.81
CA ARG A 86 -16.69 -23.54 4.12
C ARG A 86 -17.10 -22.08 3.96
N ALA A 87 -18.07 -21.67 4.78
CA ALA A 87 -18.55 -20.29 4.82
C ALA A 87 -17.63 -19.35 5.60
N GLU A 88 -16.79 -19.88 6.49
CA GLU A 88 -15.86 -19.10 7.31
C GLU A 88 -14.45 -19.12 6.70
N PRO A 89 -13.71 -17.99 6.79
CA PRO A 89 -12.30 -17.96 6.43
C PRO A 89 -11.48 -18.93 7.28
N ILE A 90 -10.52 -19.58 6.64
CA ILE A 90 -9.49 -20.35 7.33
C ILE A 90 -8.32 -19.48 7.80
N GLU A 91 -8.17 -18.29 7.21
CA GLU A 91 -7.13 -17.32 7.55
C GLU A 91 -7.57 -15.92 7.09
N TRP A 92 -7.26 -14.90 7.89
CA TRP A 92 -7.71 -13.51 7.67
C TRP A 92 -6.53 -12.62 7.27
N GLY A 93 -6.77 -11.68 6.35
CA GLY A 93 -5.78 -10.66 5.97
C GLY A 93 -4.48 -11.23 5.35
N VAL A 94 -4.56 -12.36 4.67
CA VAL A 94 -3.42 -13.03 4.02
C VAL A 94 -3.03 -12.26 2.77
N ALA A 95 -1.72 -12.02 2.60
CA ALA A 95 -1.15 -11.52 1.36
C ALA A 95 -0.72 -12.68 0.45
N VAL A 96 -1.26 -12.74 -0.77
CA VAL A 96 -1.00 -13.79 -1.76
C VAL A 96 -0.36 -13.17 -3.00
N PRO A 97 0.90 -13.52 -3.35
CA PRO A 97 1.53 -13.06 -4.59
C PRO A 97 0.76 -13.47 -5.84
N LEU A 98 0.76 -12.62 -6.88
CA LEU A 98 0.00 -12.88 -8.11
C LEU A 98 0.41 -14.17 -8.85
N GLY A 99 1.64 -14.65 -8.67
CA GLY A 99 2.10 -15.90 -9.28
C GLY A 99 1.46 -17.16 -8.68
N TRP A 100 0.75 -17.06 -7.55
CA TRP A 100 0.25 -18.22 -6.81
C TRP A 100 -1.22 -18.51 -7.15
N ALA A 101 -1.47 -18.83 -8.43
CA ALA A 101 -2.82 -18.95 -9.00
C ALA A 101 -3.77 -19.86 -8.19
N GLN A 102 -3.26 -20.97 -7.63
CA GLN A 102 -4.10 -21.88 -6.84
C GLN A 102 -4.58 -21.26 -5.53
N ALA A 103 -3.72 -20.49 -4.85
CA ALA A 103 -4.08 -19.80 -3.61
C ALA A 103 -5.09 -18.66 -3.89
N LEU A 104 -4.90 -17.94 -4.99
CA LEU A 104 -5.79 -16.84 -5.39
C LEU A 104 -7.24 -17.26 -5.64
N ARG A 105 -7.48 -18.49 -6.11
CA ARG A 105 -8.85 -19.03 -6.33
C ARG A 105 -9.68 -19.09 -5.05
N ASN A 106 -9.01 -19.17 -3.92
CA ASN A 106 -9.63 -19.30 -2.60
C ASN A 106 -9.59 -17.98 -1.81
N LEU A 107 -9.03 -16.92 -2.38
CA LEU A 107 -8.87 -15.64 -1.71
C LEU A 107 -10.05 -14.72 -2.05
N ARG A 108 -10.78 -14.26 -1.02
CA ARG A 108 -11.65 -13.10 -1.15
C ARG A 108 -10.79 -11.84 -0.99
N ALA A 109 -10.25 -11.37 -2.11
CA ALA A 109 -9.39 -10.19 -2.13
C ALA A 109 -10.15 -8.93 -1.70
N THR A 110 -9.53 -8.14 -0.83
CA THR A 110 -10.03 -6.84 -0.37
C THR A 110 -9.11 -5.70 -0.78
N GLN A 111 -7.80 -5.97 -0.94
CA GLN A 111 -6.81 -4.96 -1.29
C GLN A 111 -5.81 -5.48 -2.34
N LEU A 112 -5.36 -4.57 -3.19
CA LEU A 112 -4.27 -4.80 -4.14
C LEU A 112 -2.96 -4.32 -3.49
N GLY A 113 -1.91 -5.14 -3.55
CA GLY A 113 -0.56 -4.77 -3.15
C GLY A 113 0.33 -4.47 -4.35
N VAL A 114 1.21 -3.47 -4.22
CA VAL A 114 2.21 -3.12 -5.26
C VAL A 114 3.62 -3.13 -4.69
N LEU A 115 4.58 -3.58 -5.51
CA LEU A 115 6.00 -3.34 -5.27
C LEU A 115 6.32 -1.85 -5.43
N LEU A 116 7.18 -1.35 -4.56
CA LEU A 116 7.67 0.02 -4.52
C LEU A 116 9.08 0.07 -5.09
N ILE A 117 9.22 0.61 -6.31
CA ILE A 117 10.50 0.65 -7.01
C ILE A 117 11.27 1.90 -6.59
N ASP A 118 12.50 1.73 -6.10
CA ASP A 118 13.36 2.81 -5.61
C ASP A 118 12.65 3.65 -4.53
N LEU A 119 12.16 2.98 -3.46
CA LEU A 119 11.54 3.63 -2.31
C LEU A 119 12.53 4.55 -1.58
N ARG A 120 12.11 5.78 -1.30
CA ARG A 120 12.87 6.77 -0.54
C ARG A 120 11.99 7.43 0.50
N GLU A 121 12.51 7.59 1.71
CA GLU A 121 11.91 8.51 2.68
C GLU A 121 12.14 9.96 2.26
N GLU A 122 11.14 10.80 2.49
CA GLU A 122 11.14 12.20 2.10
C GLU A 122 10.81 13.07 3.31
N VAL A 123 11.39 14.28 3.33
CA VAL A 123 11.07 15.30 4.33
C VAL A 123 10.18 16.34 3.66
N ILE A 124 8.99 16.57 4.22
CA ILE A 124 8.14 17.68 3.80
C ILE A 124 8.50 18.89 4.65
N THR A 125 9.21 19.83 4.04
CA THR A 125 9.38 21.21 4.54
C THR A 125 8.15 22.05 4.25
#